data_AF-A0A5N5JGY3-F1
#
_entry.id   AF-A0A5N5JGY3-F1
#
_cell.length_a   1.000
_cell.length_b   1.000
_cell.length_c   1.000
_cell.angle_alpha   90.00
_cell.angle_beta   90.00
_cell.angle_gamma   90.00
#
_symmetry.space_group_name_H-M   'P 1'
#
loop_
_entity.id
_entity.type
_entity.pdbx_description
1 polymer ?
#
loop_
_entity_poly.entity_id
_entity_poly.type
_entity_poly.pdbx_seq_one_letter_code
_entity_poly.pdbx_strand_id
1 'polypeptide(L)'
;MISMPRFDILTNVMLLNGIATLSAILQVVANAVAHGRRRFIATSLAAVVFLIAGFCFFAVNYLRKQNMVLFVGLAIGGTFLVSLNWWENYAMLFRIVFFQNTIRDIKRSHNFVNIVASLVRIIVTFTVLGAYVKLSGQEWSSVLSVNSFTETLVLSLFAIQVLSSALCRYVAVAACKMHAVRRSFLIPMIFTSPATLGAFVLAVWIPFLNIKQENKTIFADYCDTFVITESPGLGVVRLMLSDLTRDLCQHMPDKESSMGFGLLGSSLVSWWIGLVLSTLYIWFLNTERIARTKDLFVRNLYEAAFIDQSMLLNSRFEIVLQPRHNREKEKVTIYLCATMWHETADEMMKMIISMFRLDKFRPKKNQFNDVVFESHIYFDDAFLTKDNQRCVNEYAETLVEVIRQVYM
;
A
#
# COMPACT_ATOMS: atom_id res chain seq x y z
N MET A 1 -1.60 -2.92 -18.03
CA MET A 1 -0.84 -1.71 -18.39
C MET A 1 -1.56 -1.01 -19.54
N ILE A 2 -2.52 -0.14 -19.21
CA ILE A 2 -3.36 0.60 -20.17
C ILE A 2 -3.34 2.07 -19.76
N SER A 3 -2.16 2.65 -19.48
CA SER A 3 -2.12 4.10 -19.25
C SER A 3 -2.14 4.81 -20.58
N MET A 4 -1.26 4.46 -21.53
CA MET A 4 -1.17 5.17 -22.82
C MET A 4 -0.51 4.31 -23.91
N PRO A 5 -1.23 3.92 -24.98
CA PRO A 5 -0.72 3.02 -26.03
C PRO A 5 0.35 3.66 -26.91
N ARG A 6 0.53 4.98 -26.83
CA ARG A 6 1.54 5.75 -27.58
C ARG A 6 2.90 5.82 -26.88
N PHE A 7 2.98 5.37 -25.63
CA PHE A 7 4.21 5.34 -24.86
C PHE A 7 4.71 3.91 -24.69
N ASP A 8 6.03 3.79 -24.64
CA ASP A 8 6.70 2.51 -24.45
C ASP A 8 6.29 1.88 -23.11
N ILE A 9 6.30 0.55 -23.05
CA ILE A 9 5.90 -0.21 -21.86
C ILE A 9 6.72 0.25 -20.63
N LEU A 10 8.02 0.47 -20.82
CA LEU A 10 8.94 0.89 -19.77
C LEU A 10 8.58 2.25 -19.16
N THR A 11 8.26 3.20 -20.04
CA THR A 11 7.84 4.54 -19.66
C THR A 11 6.51 4.50 -18.94
N ASN A 12 5.55 3.70 -19.41
CA ASN A 12 4.25 3.54 -18.75
C ASN A 12 4.36 2.99 -17.32
N VAL A 13 5.24 2.01 -17.09
CA VAL A 13 5.47 1.44 -15.74
C VAL A 13 6.09 2.47 -14.80
N MET A 14 7.13 3.17 -15.26
CA MET A 14 7.85 4.10 -14.40
C MET A 14 7.18 5.46 -14.24
N LEU A 15 6.32 5.87 -15.18
CA LEU A 15 5.49 7.06 -15.07
C LEU A 15 4.59 7.02 -13.83
N LEU A 16 4.18 5.82 -13.39
CA LEU A 16 3.42 5.62 -12.15
C LEU A 16 4.18 6.10 -10.91
N ASN A 17 5.52 6.02 -10.90
CA ASN A 17 6.32 6.58 -9.81
C ASN A 17 6.22 8.11 -9.74
N GLY A 18 5.92 8.77 -10.85
CA GLY A 18 5.66 10.21 -10.95
C GLY A 18 4.39 10.68 -10.22
N ILE A 19 3.50 9.77 -9.83
CA ILE A 19 2.29 10.05 -9.04
C ILE A 19 2.63 10.63 -7.66
N ALA A 20 3.85 10.43 -7.16
CA ALA A 20 4.28 10.99 -5.88
C ALA A 20 4.50 12.52 -5.89
N THR A 21 4.38 13.22 -7.02
CA THR A 21 4.67 14.66 -7.18
C THR A 21 3.94 15.55 -6.19
N LEU A 22 2.62 15.54 -6.19
CA LEU A 22 1.85 16.38 -5.27
C LEU A 22 2.11 16.01 -3.81
N SER A 23 2.22 14.72 -3.53
CA SER A 23 2.57 14.21 -2.21
C SER A 23 3.90 14.82 -1.72
N ALA A 24 4.94 14.82 -2.55
CA ALA A 24 6.23 15.43 -2.24
C ALA A 24 6.15 16.96 -2.06
N ILE A 25 5.39 17.66 -2.92
CA ILE A 25 5.17 19.11 -2.80
C ILE A 25 4.47 19.43 -1.47
N LEU A 26 3.41 18.71 -1.14
CA LEU A 26 2.66 18.91 0.11
C LEU A 26 3.50 18.59 1.34
N GLN A 27 4.41 17.61 1.28
CA GLN A 27 5.38 17.37 2.35
C GLN A 27 6.34 18.55 2.56
N VAL A 28 6.84 19.17 1.48
CA VAL A 28 7.69 20.37 1.59
C VAL A 28 6.93 21.50 2.28
N VAL A 29 5.70 21.77 1.84
CA VAL A 29 4.88 22.84 2.42
C VAL A 29 4.55 22.53 3.89
N ALA A 30 4.16 21.30 4.20
CA ALA A 30 3.84 20.89 5.56
C ALA A 30 5.04 21.02 6.52
N ASN A 31 6.23 20.61 6.07
CA ASN A 31 7.44 20.76 6.88
C ASN A 31 7.89 22.23 7.01
N ALA A 32 7.59 23.09 6.03
CA ALA A 32 7.86 24.53 6.12
C ALA A 32 6.94 25.24 7.13
N VAL A 33 5.68 24.82 7.20
CA VAL A 33 4.68 25.33 8.16
C VAL A 33 4.89 24.77 9.57
N ALA A 34 5.46 23.56 9.70
CA ALA A 34 5.74 22.93 10.97
C ALA A 34 6.95 23.60 11.69
N HIS A 35 6.66 24.56 12.56
CA HIS A 35 7.59 25.41 13.33
C HIS A 35 8.65 24.72 14.24
N GLY A 36 9.01 23.44 14.07
CA GLY A 36 9.92 22.78 15.03
C GLY A 36 10.78 21.59 14.59
N ARG A 37 10.54 20.93 13.44
CA ARG A 37 11.38 19.80 13.00
C ARG A 37 11.64 19.80 11.50
N ARG A 38 12.83 20.28 11.10
CA ARG A 38 13.32 20.30 9.72
C ARG A 38 13.81 18.95 9.17
N ARG A 39 13.62 17.84 9.91
CA ARG A 39 14.34 16.56 9.68
C ARG A 39 14.10 15.94 8.31
N PHE A 40 12.97 16.26 7.66
CA PHE A 40 12.58 15.72 6.36
C PHE A 40 12.41 16.79 5.26
N ILE A 41 12.75 18.07 5.52
CA ILE A 41 12.62 19.13 4.50
C ILE A 41 13.56 18.86 3.32
N ALA A 42 14.83 18.57 3.61
CA ALA A 42 15.83 18.33 2.57
C ALA A 42 15.47 17.11 1.71
N THR A 43 14.97 16.04 2.33
CA THR A 43 14.55 14.82 1.61
C THR A 43 13.32 15.06 0.75
N SER A 44 12.31 15.78 1.25
CA SER A 44 11.11 16.10 0.45
C SER A 44 11.43 17.10 -0.67
N LEU A 45 12.33 18.06 -0.45
CA LEU A 45 12.79 18.99 -1.49
C LEU A 45 13.54 18.24 -2.59
N ALA A 46 14.47 17.37 -2.23
CA ALA A 46 15.18 16.52 -3.18
C ALA A 46 14.20 15.62 -3.96
N ALA A 47 13.18 15.05 -3.30
CA ALA A 47 12.13 14.29 -3.97
C ALA A 47 11.42 15.10 -5.05
N VAL A 48 11.02 16.34 -4.76
CA VAL A 48 10.39 17.24 -5.73
C VAL A 48 11.32 17.51 -6.92
N VAL A 49 12.60 17.79 -6.66
CA VAL A 49 13.60 18.04 -7.72
C VAL A 49 13.74 16.83 -8.64
N PHE A 50 13.90 15.62 -8.09
CA PHE A 50 14.00 14.40 -8.90
C PHE A 50 12.70 14.08 -9.65
N LEU A 51 11.52 14.30 -9.06
CA LEU A 51 10.25 14.06 -9.75
C LEU A 51 10.08 15.03 -10.93
N ILE A 52 10.34 16.33 -10.73
CA ILE A 52 10.28 17.33 -11.80
C ILE A 52 11.33 17.05 -12.88
N ALA A 53 12.57 16.73 -12.51
CA ALA A 53 13.61 16.36 -13.45
C ALA A 53 13.22 15.16 -14.31
N GLY A 54 12.55 14.15 -13.72
CA GLY A 54 12.02 13.00 -14.46
C GLY A 54 10.99 13.41 -15.52
N PHE A 55 10.06 14.31 -15.18
CA PHE A 55 9.10 14.85 -16.15
C PHE A 55 9.76 15.72 -17.23
N CYS A 56 10.79 16.49 -16.88
CA CYS A 56 11.56 17.27 -17.85
C CYS A 56 12.28 16.35 -18.85
N PHE A 57 13.00 15.32 -18.38
CA PHE A 57 13.67 14.36 -19.26
C PHE A 57 12.67 13.61 -20.15
N PHE A 58 11.53 13.19 -19.59
CA PHE A 58 10.44 12.58 -20.34
C PHE A 58 9.91 13.52 -21.43
N ALA A 59 9.61 14.78 -21.10
CA ALA A 59 9.10 15.75 -22.06
C ALA A 59 10.12 16.01 -23.18
N VAL A 60 11.40 16.24 -22.84
CA VAL A 60 12.46 16.46 -23.84
C VAL A 60 12.60 15.24 -24.76
N ASN A 61 12.52 14.02 -24.22
CA ASN A 61 12.65 12.81 -25.03
C ASN A 61 11.50 12.64 -26.03
N TYR A 62 10.24 12.80 -25.59
CA TYR A 62 9.07 12.54 -26.43
C TYR A 62 8.66 13.73 -27.31
N LEU A 63 8.96 14.98 -26.93
CA LEU A 63 8.68 16.16 -27.77
C LEU A 63 9.55 16.21 -29.04
N ARG A 64 10.67 15.48 -29.07
CA ARG A 64 11.47 15.28 -30.30
C ARG A 64 10.71 14.45 -31.36
N LYS A 65 9.74 13.63 -30.95
CA LYS A 65 8.92 12.82 -31.85
C LYS A 65 7.72 13.65 -32.35
N GLN A 66 7.39 13.54 -33.64
CA GLN A 66 6.27 14.29 -34.23
C GLN A 66 4.92 13.92 -33.58
N ASN A 67 4.04 14.89 -33.41
CA ASN A 67 2.66 14.75 -32.91
C ASN A 67 2.49 14.16 -31.49
N MET A 68 3.53 14.21 -30.65
CA MET A 68 3.47 13.68 -29.28
C MET A 68 3.09 14.70 -28.20
N VAL A 69 2.99 16.00 -28.53
CA VAL A 69 2.77 17.09 -27.57
C VAL A 69 1.52 16.87 -26.71
N LEU A 70 0.39 16.54 -27.34
CA LEU A 70 -0.88 16.33 -26.64
C LEU A 70 -0.82 15.12 -25.70
N PHE A 71 -0.19 14.02 -26.13
CA PHE A 71 -0.07 12.81 -25.31
C PHE A 71 0.86 13.02 -24.11
N VAL A 72 1.96 13.77 -24.30
CA VAL A 72 2.87 14.16 -23.20
C VAL A 72 2.15 15.04 -22.18
N GLY A 73 1.37 16.02 -22.65
CA GLY A 73 0.53 16.87 -21.81
C GLY A 73 -0.50 16.06 -21.01
N LEU A 74 -1.19 15.10 -21.66
CA LEU A 74 -2.12 14.20 -20.99
C LEU A 74 -1.43 13.29 -19.97
N ALA A 75 -0.20 12.82 -20.23
CA ALA A 75 0.55 11.99 -19.29
C ALA A 75 0.91 12.76 -18.01
N ILE A 76 1.45 13.97 -18.18
CA ILE A 76 1.85 14.84 -17.06
C ILE A 76 0.60 15.30 -16.29
N GLY A 77 -0.43 15.75 -16.99
CA GLY A 77 -1.69 16.17 -16.38
C GLY A 77 -2.39 15.01 -15.67
N GLY A 78 -2.44 13.83 -16.29
CA GLY A 78 -3.04 12.62 -15.72
C GLY A 78 -2.32 12.15 -14.46
N THR A 79 -0.99 12.09 -14.48
CA THR A 79 -0.21 11.73 -13.28
C THR A 79 -0.40 12.73 -12.14
N PHE A 80 -0.46 14.03 -12.44
CA PHE A 80 -0.78 15.05 -11.45
C PHE A 80 -2.19 14.89 -10.89
N LEU A 81 -3.20 14.63 -11.73
CA LEU A 81 -4.57 14.39 -11.25
C LEU A 81 -4.67 13.15 -10.37
N VAL A 82 -3.96 12.07 -10.72
CA VAL A 82 -3.93 10.84 -9.90
C VAL A 82 -3.24 11.10 -8.56
N SER A 83 -2.22 11.96 -8.53
CA SER A 83 -1.52 12.34 -7.28
C SER A 83 -2.43 13.01 -6.24
N LEU A 84 -3.56 13.60 -6.67
CA LEU A 84 -4.56 14.16 -5.77
C LEU A 84 -5.19 13.11 -4.86
N ASN A 85 -5.15 11.82 -5.18
CA ASN A 85 -5.81 10.77 -4.39
C ASN A 85 -5.38 10.69 -2.91
N TRP A 86 -4.20 11.20 -2.55
CA TRP A 86 -3.67 11.18 -1.18
C TRP A 86 -3.61 12.56 -0.53
N TRP A 87 -4.36 13.53 -1.05
CA TRP A 87 -4.44 14.88 -0.47
C TRP A 87 -4.80 14.86 1.03
N GLU A 88 -5.68 13.95 1.46
CA GLU A 88 -6.11 13.77 2.86
C GLU A 88 -4.94 13.55 3.83
N ASN A 89 -3.85 12.94 3.35
CA ASN A 89 -2.67 12.64 4.16
C ASN A 89 -1.99 13.93 4.65
N TYR A 90 -2.04 14.97 3.83
CA TYR A 90 -1.38 16.25 4.08
C TYR A 90 -2.35 17.34 4.49
N ALA A 91 -3.62 17.22 4.14
CA ALA A 91 -4.66 18.21 4.41
C ALA A 91 -4.78 18.55 5.91
N MET A 92 -4.57 17.58 6.80
CA MET A 92 -4.55 17.78 8.25
C MET A 92 -3.41 18.70 8.74
N LEU A 93 -2.36 18.88 7.93
CA LEU A 93 -1.18 19.68 8.29
C LEU A 93 -1.42 21.16 8.05
N PHE A 94 -2.34 21.50 7.14
CA PHE A 94 -2.82 22.85 6.94
C PHE A 94 -3.83 23.17 8.05
N ARG A 95 -3.53 24.14 8.92
CA ARG A 95 -4.43 24.61 10.01
C ARG A 95 -5.62 25.41 9.47
N ILE A 96 -6.25 24.95 8.39
CA ILE A 96 -7.40 25.56 7.75
C ILE A 96 -8.66 24.88 8.30
N VAL A 97 -9.59 25.66 8.82
CA VAL A 97 -10.83 25.18 9.47
C VAL A 97 -11.63 24.27 8.54
N PHE A 98 -11.69 24.62 7.24
CA PHE A 98 -12.36 23.82 6.22
C PHE A 98 -11.83 22.38 6.18
N PHE A 99 -10.52 22.19 5.95
CA PHE A 99 -9.94 20.85 5.85
C PHE A 99 -10.11 20.04 7.14
N GLN A 100 -9.98 20.68 8.31
CA GLN A 100 -10.15 19.99 9.58
C GLN A 100 -11.59 19.47 9.78
N ASN A 101 -12.60 20.28 9.43
CA ASN A 101 -14.00 19.88 9.51
C ASN A 101 -14.32 18.78 8.48
N THR A 102 -13.92 18.97 7.21
CA THR A 102 -14.15 17.99 6.16
C THR A 102 -13.52 16.63 6.48
N ILE A 103 -12.28 16.58 6.97
CA ILE A 103 -11.61 15.32 7.30
C ILE A 103 -12.25 14.67 8.54
N ARG A 104 -12.73 15.46 9.51
CA ARG A 104 -13.48 14.94 10.66
C ARG A 104 -14.78 14.28 10.21
N ASP A 105 -15.50 14.92 9.29
CA ASP A 105 -16.75 14.39 8.74
C ASP A 105 -16.49 13.12 7.90
N ILE A 106 -15.48 13.13 7.03
CA ILE A 106 -15.05 11.94 6.27
C ILE A 106 -14.71 10.79 7.22
N LYS A 107 -13.99 11.03 8.32
CA LYS A 107 -13.68 9.99 9.31
C LYS A 107 -14.92 9.45 10.01
N ARG A 108 -15.92 10.29 10.29
CA ARG A 108 -17.17 9.90 10.95
C ARG A 108 -18.05 9.06 10.02
N SER A 109 -18.12 9.39 8.74
CA SER A 109 -18.97 8.72 7.74
C SER A 109 -18.18 7.98 6.67
N HIS A 110 -17.00 7.45 7.01
CA HIS A 110 -16.04 6.90 6.05
C HIS A 110 -16.62 5.79 5.16
N ASN A 111 -17.49 4.92 5.70
CA ASN A 111 -18.14 3.87 4.92
C ASN A 111 -19.07 4.45 3.85
N PHE A 112 -19.86 5.47 4.22
CA PHE A 112 -20.77 6.14 3.29
C PHE A 112 -20.00 6.89 2.19
N VAL A 113 -18.97 7.65 2.57
CA VAL A 113 -18.12 8.39 1.62
C VAL A 113 -17.49 7.45 0.59
N ASN A 114 -16.99 6.29 1.02
CA ASN A 114 -16.41 5.31 0.10
C ASN A 114 -17.43 4.68 -0.86
N ILE A 115 -18.65 4.38 -0.38
CA ILE A 115 -19.73 3.87 -1.24
C ILE A 115 -20.06 4.91 -2.33
N VAL A 116 -20.29 6.16 -1.93
CA VAL A 116 -20.61 7.25 -2.87
C VAL A 116 -19.44 7.48 -3.84
N ALA A 117 -18.21 7.54 -3.35
CA ALA A 117 -17.03 7.70 -4.20
C ALA A 117 -16.88 6.55 -5.22
N SER A 118 -17.21 5.33 -4.83
CA SER A 118 -17.17 4.16 -5.72
C SER A 118 -18.24 4.24 -6.80
N LEU A 119 -19.46 4.63 -6.45
CA LEU A 119 -20.55 4.86 -7.41
C LEU A 119 -20.21 5.98 -8.40
N VAL A 120 -19.67 7.11 -7.90
CA VAL A 120 -19.23 8.22 -8.77
C VAL A 120 -18.13 7.76 -9.72
N ARG A 121 -17.15 6.99 -9.24
CA ARG A 121 -16.10 6.43 -10.10
C ARG A 121 -16.68 5.54 -11.21
N ILE A 122 -17.62 4.65 -10.88
CA ILE A 122 -18.29 3.78 -11.86
C ILE A 122 -19.07 4.62 -12.90
N ILE A 123 -19.81 5.63 -12.47
CA ILE A 123 -20.58 6.50 -13.38
C ILE A 123 -19.64 7.27 -14.31
N VAL A 124 -18.56 7.85 -13.76
CA VAL A 124 -17.59 8.61 -14.55
C VAL A 124 -16.87 7.71 -15.55
N THR A 125 -16.40 6.52 -15.14
CA THR A 125 -15.72 5.60 -16.06
C THR A 125 -16.65 5.11 -17.17
N PHE A 126 -17.91 4.79 -16.85
CA PHE A 126 -18.91 4.41 -17.84
C PHE A 126 -19.22 5.55 -18.82
N THR A 127 -19.34 6.78 -18.31
CA THR A 127 -19.60 7.98 -19.13
C THR A 127 -18.42 8.27 -20.06
N VAL A 128 -17.18 8.20 -19.56
CA VAL A 128 -15.97 8.40 -20.38
C VAL A 128 -15.86 7.31 -21.44
N LEU A 129 -16.13 6.05 -21.10
CA LEU A 129 -16.15 4.95 -22.06
C LEU A 129 -17.19 5.18 -23.15
N GLY A 130 -18.42 5.55 -22.79
CA GLY A 130 -19.47 5.84 -23.75
C GLY A 130 -19.17 7.04 -24.66
N ALA A 131 -18.57 8.09 -24.10
CA ALA A 131 -18.10 9.23 -24.88
C ALA A 131 -16.98 8.81 -25.85
N TYR A 132 -16.02 7.99 -25.40
CA TYR A 132 -14.94 7.48 -26.23
C TYR A 132 -15.46 6.63 -27.39
N VAL A 133 -16.37 5.69 -27.15
CA VAL A 133 -16.97 4.84 -28.21
C VAL A 133 -17.66 5.71 -29.26
N LYS A 134 -18.44 6.71 -28.82
CA LYS A 134 -19.14 7.64 -29.72
C LYS A 134 -18.18 8.51 -30.53
N LEU A 135 -17.13 9.04 -29.89
CA LEU A 135 -16.13 9.91 -30.55
C LEU A 135 -15.21 9.14 -31.50
N SER A 136 -14.95 7.86 -31.20
CA SER A 136 -14.17 6.96 -32.05
C SER A 136 -14.95 6.48 -33.29
N GLY A 137 -16.25 6.78 -33.37
CA GLY A 137 -17.13 6.28 -34.43
C GLY A 137 -17.36 4.77 -34.39
N GLN A 138 -17.09 4.13 -33.24
CA GLN A 138 -17.26 2.70 -33.05
C GLN A 138 -18.66 2.39 -32.52
N GLU A 139 -19.23 1.26 -32.93
CA GLU A 139 -20.48 0.78 -32.36
C GLU A 139 -20.24 0.04 -31.04
N TRP A 140 -21.21 0.10 -30.12
CA TRP A 140 -21.14 -0.63 -28.84
C TRP A 140 -20.97 -2.14 -29.00
N SER A 141 -21.49 -2.70 -30.10
CA SER A 141 -21.30 -4.10 -30.50
C SER A 141 -19.82 -4.46 -30.54
N SER A 142 -18.97 -3.60 -31.13
CA SER A 142 -17.53 -3.85 -31.28
C SER A 142 -16.76 -3.94 -29.96
N VAL A 143 -17.26 -3.32 -28.88
CA VAL A 143 -16.63 -3.38 -27.55
C VAL A 143 -17.05 -4.65 -26.80
N LEU A 144 -18.27 -5.13 -27.03
CA LEU A 144 -18.83 -6.31 -26.37
C LEU A 144 -18.52 -7.61 -27.13
N SER A 145 -18.37 -7.55 -28.45
CA SER A 145 -18.04 -8.70 -29.31
C SER A 145 -16.53 -8.76 -29.55
N VAL A 146 -15.82 -9.45 -28.67
CA VAL A 146 -14.37 -9.65 -28.79
C VAL A 146 -14.08 -11.12 -29.12
N ASN A 147 -12.99 -11.40 -29.84
CA ASN A 147 -12.55 -12.77 -30.12
C ASN A 147 -12.36 -13.56 -28.80
N SER A 148 -12.73 -14.84 -28.80
CA SER A 148 -12.64 -15.74 -27.63
C SER A 148 -11.23 -15.79 -27.03
N PHE A 149 -10.19 -15.71 -27.87
CA PHE A 149 -8.80 -15.61 -27.41
C PHE A 149 -8.56 -14.33 -26.59
N THR A 150 -9.01 -13.18 -27.08
CA THR A 150 -8.83 -11.88 -26.42
C THR A 150 -9.68 -11.76 -25.16
N GLU A 151 -10.90 -12.31 -25.17
CA GLU A 151 -11.76 -12.36 -23.98
C GLU A 151 -11.09 -13.17 -22.86
N THR A 152 -10.60 -14.38 -23.17
CA THR A 152 -9.86 -15.23 -22.22
C THR A 152 -8.61 -14.53 -21.70
N LEU A 153 -7.90 -13.81 -22.58
CA LEU A 153 -6.71 -13.02 -22.23
C LEU A 153 -7.05 -11.89 -21.24
N VAL A 154 -8.08 -11.08 -21.53
CA VAL A 154 -8.46 -9.96 -20.67
C VAL A 154 -8.95 -10.45 -19.31
N LEU A 155 -9.78 -11.51 -19.29
CA LEU A 155 -10.29 -12.10 -18.04
C LEU A 155 -9.17 -12.71 -17.19
N SER A 156 -8.22 -13.42 -17.81
CA SER A 156 -7.08 -14.00 -17.08
C SER A 156 -6.16 -12.93 -16.50
N LEU A 157 -5.82 -11.88 -17.27
CA LEU A 157 -5.04 -10.75 -16.76
C LEU A 157 -5.77 -9.99 -15.64
N PHE A 158 -7.09 -9.81 -15.77
CA PHE A 158 -7.91 -9.21 -14.72
C PHE A 158 -7.89 -10.06 -13.44
N ALA A 159 -8.10 -11.38 -13.55
CA ALA A 159 -8.05 -12.29 -12.41
C ALA A 159 -6.68 -12.27 -11.72
N ILE A 160 -5.58 -12.32 -12.49
CA ILE A 160 -4.21 -12.21 -11.97
C ILE A 160 -4.02 -10.89 -11.23
N GLN A 161 -4.48 -9.76 -11.79
CA GLN A 161 -4.36 -8.45 -11.15
C GLN A 161 -5.15 -8.37 -9.84
N VAL A 162 -6.39 -8.87 -9.81
CA VAL A 162 -7.24 -8.88 -8.62
C VAL A 162 -6.61 -9.73 -7.52
N LEU A 163 -6.21 -10.97 -7.84
CA LEU A 163 -5.59 -11.88 -6.87
C LEU A 163 -4.26 -11.35 -6.35
N SER A 164 -3.40 -10.86 -7.24
CA SER A 164 -2.09 -10.28 -6.90
C SER A 164 -2.23 -9.06 -5.99
N SER A 165 -3.11 -8.11 -6.34
CA SER A 165 -3.31 -6.89 -5.54
C SER A 165 -3.96 -7.18 -4.18
N ALA A 166 -4.91 -8.13 -4.11
CA ALA A 166 -5.50 -8.57 -2.85
C ALA A 166 -4.46 -9.24 -1.93
N LEU A 167 -3.63 -10.14 -2.48
CA LEU A 167 -2.56 -10.80 -1.73
C LEU A 167 -1.51 -9.78 -1.25
N CYS A 168 -1.09 -8.87 -2.13
CA CYS A 168 -0.14 -7.80 -1.81
C CYS A 168 -0.66 -6.94 -0.65
N ARG A 169 -1.93 -6.52 -0.71
CA ARG A 169 -2.58 -5.78 0.37
C ARG A 169 -2.59 -6.56 1.68
N TYR A 170 -2.95 -7.84 1.65
CA TYR A 170 -2.98 -8.69 2.85
C TYR A 170 -1.60 -8.80 3.50
N VAL A 171 -0.58 -9.13 2.72
CA VAL A 171 0.81 -9.26 3.20
C VAL A 171 1.33 -7.93 3.72
N ALA A 172 1.06 -6.82 3.02
CA ALA A 172 1.44 -5.47 3.46
C ALA A 172 0.83 -5.12 4.83
N VAL A 173 -0.46 -5.40 5.04
CA VAL A 173 -1.12 -5.18 6.34
C VAL A 173 -0.53 -6.08 7.43
N ALA A 174 -0.33 -7.35 7.12
CA ALA A 174 0.25 -8.31 8.07
C ALA A 174 1.65 -7.89 8.51
N ALA A 175 2.51 -7.53 7.56
CA ALA A 175 3.86 -7.02 7.81
C ALA A 175 3.85 -5.81 8.74
N CYS A 176 2.93 -4.87 8.51
CA CYS A 176 2.86 -3.69 9.36
C CYS A 176 2.33 -3.98 10.77
N LYS A 177 1.33 -4.87 10.91
CA LYS A 177 0.83 -5.33 12.21
C LYS A 177 1.88 -6.08 13.04
N MET A 178 2.79 -6.79 12.37
CA MET A 178 3.89 -7.53 12.99
C MET A 178 5.12 -6.67 13.31
N HIS A 179 5.05 -5.34 13.18
CA HIS A 179 6.20 -4.45 13.37
C HIS A 179 7.37 -4.75 12.39
N ALA A 180 7.06 -5.31 11.23
CA ALA A 180 8.02 -5.62 10.16
C ALA A 180 7.94 -4.59 9.00
N VAL A 181 7.48 -3.36 9.28
CA VAL A 181 7.23 -2.29 8.28
C VAL A 181 8.43 -2.04 7.38
N ARG A 182 9.65 -1.99 7.93
CA ARG A 182 10.86 -1.68 7.14
C ARG A 182 11.19 -2.78 6.14
N ARG A 183 11.34 -4.01 6.63
CA ARG A 183 11.87 -5.13 5.84
C ARG A 183 10.82 -5.82 4.97
N SER A 184 9.58 -5.90 5.43
CA SER A 184 8.53 -6.71 4.80
C SER A 184 7.45 -5.87 4.12
N PHE A 185 7.46 -4.54 4.28
CA PHE A 185 6.55 -3.63 3.59
C PHE A 185 7.30 -2.62 2.73
N LEU A 186 8.15 -1.78 3.32
CA LEU A 186 8.78 -0.67 2.61
C LEU A 186 9.80 -1.13 1.55
N ILE A 187 10.71 -2.05 1.89
CA ILE A 187 11.71 -2.56 0.94
C ILE A 187 11.04 -3.23 -0.27
N PRO A 188 10.13 -4.22 -0.12
CA PRO A 188 9.48 -4.83 -1.27
C PRO A 188 8.74 -3.83 -2.17
N MET A 189 8.03 -2.87 -1.59
CA MET A 189 7.26 -1.88 -2.35
C MET A 189 8.18 -0.95 -3.17
N ILE A 190 9.29 -0.47 -2.60
CA ILE A 190 10.27 0.37 -3.30
C ILE A 190 10.97 -0.39 -4.44
N PHE A 191 11.29 -1.67 -4.21
CA PHE A 191 12.02 -2.49 -5.18
C PHE A 191 11.11 -3.12 -6.25
N THR A 192 9.78 -3.02 -6.13
CA THR A 192 8.85 -3.56 -7.13
C THR A 192 9.09 -2.93 -8.51
N SER A 193 9.20 -1.60 -8.58
CA SER A 193 9.48 -0.90 -9.85
C SER A 193 10.82 -1.33 -10.50
N PRO A 194 11.98 -1.27 -9.82
CA PRO A 194 13.23 -1.80 -10.39
C PRO A 194 13.21 -3.29 -10.72
N ALA A 195 12.54 -4.11 -9.91
CA ALA A 195 12.44 -5.55 -10.16
C ALA A 195 11.62 -5.85 -11.42
N THR A 196 10.52 -5.13 -11.65
CA THR A 196 9.73 -5.25 -12.89
C THR A 196 10.53 -4.81 -14.12
N LEU A 197 11.27 -3.70 -14.02
CA LEU A 197 12.17 -3.25 -15.07
C LEU A 197 13.28 -4.28 -15.36
N GLY A 198 13.91 -4.82 -14.32
CA GLY A 198 14.91 -5.87 -14.43
C GLY A 198 14.35 -7.14 -15.07
N ALA A 199 13.14 -7.57 -14.68
CA ALA A 199 12.46 -8.71 -15.28
C ALA A 199 12.18 -8.50 -16.77
N PHE A 200 11.75 -7.30 -17.18
CA PHE A 200 11.56 -6.97 -18.59
C PHE A 200 12.87 -6.99 -19.38
N VAL A 201 13.93 -6.37 -18.86
CA VAL A 201 15.24 -6.39 -19.52
C VAL A 201 15.76 -7.83 -19.66
N LEU A 202 15.65 -8.65 -18.60
CA LEU A 202 16.05 -10.06 -18.65
C LEU A 202 15.22 -10.87 -19.64
N ALA A 203 13.92 -10.59 -19.75
CA ALA A 203 13.03 -11.28 -20.69
C ALA A 203 13.46 -11.09 -22.15
N VAL A 204 14.02 -9.93 -22.52
CA VAL A 204 14.58 -9.68 -23.86
C VAL A 204 16.03 -10.15 -23.98
N TRP A 205 16.82 -9.98 -22.92
CA TRP A 205 18.25 -10.29 -22.95
C TRP A 205 18.54 -11.79 -23.03
N ILE A 206 17.74 -12.64 -22.37
CA ILE A 206 17.94 -14.10 -22.40
C ILE A 206 17.79 -14.68 -23.82
N PRO A 207 16.70 -14.41 -24.57
CA PRO A 207 16.59 -14.83 -25.97
C PRO A 207 17.71 -14.31 -26.86
N PHE A 208 18.12 -13.05 -26.66
CA PHE A 208 19.24 -12.47 -27.40
C PHE A 208 20.56 -13.21 -27.13
N LEU A 209 20.88 -13.52 -25.88
CA LEU A 209 22.09 -14.26 -25.52
C LEU A 209 22.15 -15.65 -26.16
N ASN A 210 21.01 -16.34 -26.24
CA ASN A 210 20.93 -17.64 -26.90
C ASN A 210 21.26 -17.54 -28.40
N ILE A 211 20.67 -16.57 -29.12
CA ILE A 211 20.93 -16.38 -30.55
C ILE A 211 22.36 -15.89 -30.80
N LYS A 212 22.90 -15.04 -29.91
CA LYS A 212 24.30 -14.59 -30.00
C LYS A 212 25.28 -15.76 -29.87
N GLN A 213 24.95 -16.75 -29.03
CA GLN A 213 25.78 -17.94 -28.85
C GLN A 213 25.77 -18.84 -30.10
N GLU A 214 24.66 -18.89 -30.84
CA GLU A 214 24.54 -19.69 -32.06
C GLU A 214 25.14 -18.98 -33.29
N ASN A 215 24.84 -17.70 -33.51
CA ASN A 215 25.11 -17.01 -34.78
C ASN A 215 26.13 -15.84 -34.69
N LYS A 216 26.74 -15.57 -33.52
CA LYS A 216 27.63 -14.41 -33.28
C LYS A 216 27.00 -13.07 -33.71
N THR A 217 25.70 -12.91 -33.56
CA THR A 217 24.97 -11.70 -33.97
C THR A 217 25.21 -10.53 -33.01
N ILE A 218 25.19 -9.32 -33.56
CA ILE A 218 25.16 -8.07 -32.79
C ILE A 218 23.69 -7.78 -32.44
N PHE A 219 23.41 -7.09 -31.33
CA PHE A 219 22.03 -6.79 -30.92
C PHE A 219 21.23 -6.02 -31.99
N ALA A 220 21.89 -5.18 -32.80
CA ALA A 220 21.26 -4.51 -33.94
C ALA A 220 20.71 -5.51 -34.98
N ASP A 221 21.49 -6.55 -35.28
CA ASP A 221 21.10 -7.63 -36.20
C ASP A 221 19.97 -8.51 -35.62
N TYR A 222 19.95 -8.68 -34.29
CA TYR A 222 18.83 -9.30 -33.59
C TYR A 222 17.53 -8.50 -33.74
N CYS A 223 17.60 -7.17 -33.68
CA CYS A 223 16.44 -6.30 -33.87
C CYS A 223 15.88 -6.35 -35.29
N ASP A 224 16.74 -6.50 -36.30
CA ASP A 224 16.32 -6.59 -37.71
C ASP A 224 15.77 -7.99 -38.07
N THR A 225 16.29 -9.04 -37.42
CA THR A 225 15.93 -10.44 -37.71
C THR A 225 14.77 -10.96 -36.85
N PHE A 226 14.30 -10.19 -35.88
CA PHE A 226 13.23 -10.62 -34.97
C PHE A 226 11.88 -10.75 -35.71
N VAL A 227 11.59 -11.96 -36.17
CA VAL A 227 10.29 -12.38 -36.73
C VAL A 227 9.69 -13.44 -35.81
N ILE A 228 8.46 -13.24 -35.38
CA ILE A 228 7.76 -14.14 -34.46
C ILE A 228 7.40 -15.43 -35.20
N THR A 229 7.95 -16.57 -34.78
CA THR A 229 7.40 -17.89 -35.15
C THR A 229 6.17 -18.17 -34.29
N GLU A 230 4.99 -18.23 -34.90
CA GLU A 230 3.75 -18.63 -34.22
C GLU A 230 3.89 -20.07 -33.70
N SER A 231 3.69 -20.27 -32.39
CA SER A 231 3.55 -21.61 -31.80
C SER A 231 2.34 -21.64 -30.88
N PRO A 232 1.53 -22.70 -30.89
CA PRO A 232 0.34 -22.79 -30.07
C PRO A 232 0.73 -22.94 -28.58
N GLY A 233 0.14 -22.10 -27.71
CA GLY A 233 0.15 -22.31 -26.25
C GLY A 233 0.65 -21.16 -25.37
N LEU A 234 1.48 -20.23 -25.88
CA LEU A 234 2.07 -19.14 -25.07
C LEU A 234 1.87 -17.74 -25.68
N GLY A 235 0.73 -17.49 -26.31
CA GLY A 235 0.48 -16.28 -27.10
C GLY A 235 0.60 -14.97 -26.33
N VAL A 236 0.13 -14.89 -25.08
CA VAL A 236 0.13 -13.64 -24.28
C VAL A 236 1.53 -13.18 -23.91
N VAL A 237 2.35 -14.11 -23.41
CA VAL A 237 3.74 -13.83 -23.01
C VAL A 237 4.55 -13.48 -24.25
N ARG A 238 4.31 -14.16 -25.39
CA ARG A 238 4.97 -13.84 -26.67
C ARG A 238 4.57 -12.49 -27.23
N LEU A 239 3.30 -12.11 -27.15
CA LEU A 239 2.82 -10.80 -27.59
C LEU A 239 3.45 -9.69 -26.75
N MET A 240 3.43 -9.82 -25.43
CA MET A 240 4.09 -8.86 -24.53
C MET A 240 5.60 -8.81 -24.76
N LEU A 241 6.26 -9.96 -24.92
CA LEU A 241 7.69 -10.03 -25.20
C LEU A 241 8.02 -9.40 -26.55
N SER A 242 7.17 -9.57 -27.57
CA SER A 242 7.36 -8.95 -28.87
C SER A 242 7.20 -7.43 -28.82
N ASP A 243 6.18 -6.92 -28.14
CA ASP A 243 5.99 -5.48 -27.99
C ASP A 243 7.16 -4.88 -27.21
N LEU A 244 7.61 -5.56 -26.15
CA LEU A 244 8.77 -5.15 -25.36
C LEU A 244 10.07 -5.15 -26.18
N THR A 245 10.29 -6.18 -26.97
CA THR A 245 11.49 -6.30 -27.83
C THR A 245 11.47 -5.22 -28.92
N ARG A 246 10.31 -4.96 -29.53
CA ARG A 246 10.13 -3.88 -30.51
C ARG A 246 10.40 -2.51 -29.88
N ASP A 247 9.88 -2.22 -28.70
CA ASP A 247 10.09 -0.95 -27.99
C ASP A 247 11.58 -0.74 -27.67
N LEU A 248 12.28 -1.80 -27.20
CA LEU A 248 13.72 -1.76 -26.92
C LEU A 248 14.55 -1.55 -28.21
N CYS A 249 14.19 -2.24 -29.29
CA CYS A 249 14.85 -2.12 -30.59
C CYS A 249 14.66 -0.74 -31.23
N GLN A 250 13.50 -0.11 -31.06
CA GLN A 250 13.26 1.27 -31.51
C GLN A 250 14.12 2.30 -30.77
N HIS A 251 14.60 1.99 -29.56
CA HIS A 251 15.48 2.84 -28.78
C HIS A 251 16.96 2.46 -28.91
N MET A 252 17.32 1.60 -29.86
CA MET A 252 18.73 1.26 -30.13
C MET A 252 19.51 2.44 -30.70
N PRO A 253 20.78 2.60 -30.31
CA PRO A 253 21.56 3.80 -30.61
C PRO A 253 22.05 3.83 -32.06
N ASP A 254 21.35 4.56 -32.93
CA ASP A 254 22.03 5.46 -33.87
C ASP A 254 22.62 6.66 -33.10
N LYS A 255 23.55 7.41 -33.71
CA LYS A 255 24.21 8.58 -33.08
C LYS A 255 23.22 9.60 -32.46
N GLU A 256 21.99 9.71 -32.97
CA GLU A 256 20.91 10.53 -32.40
C GLU A 256 20.09 9.85 -31.28
N SER A 257 20.10 8.52 -31.23
CA SER A 257 19.34 7.67 -30.32
C SER A 257 20.08 7.35 -29.02
N SER A 258 21.42 7.45 -28.99
CA SER A 258 22.19 7.40 -27.74
C SER A 258 21.72 8.44 -26.72
N MET A 259 21.37 9.65 -27.19
CA MET A 259 20.79 10.69 -26.34
C MET A 259 19.36 10.34 -25.87
N GLY A 260 18.55 9.69 -26.73
CA GLY A 260 17.20 9.25 -26.38
C GLY A 260 17.20 8.17 -25.29
N PHE A 261 18.06 7.17 -25.41
CA PHE A 261 18.23 6.13 -24.40
C PHE A 261 18.75 6.69 -23.08
N GLY A 262 19.71 7.62 -23.13
CA GLY A 262 20.20 8.33 -21.94
C GLY A 262 19.10 9.14 -21.23
N LEU A 263 18.27 9.85 -21.99
CA LEU A 263 17.14 10.61 -21.44
C LEU A 263 16.06 9.70 -20.86
N LEU A 264 15.75 8.59 -21.53
CA LEU A 264 14.85 7.55 -21.02
C LEU A 264 15.37 7.00 -19.69
N GLY A 265 16.60 6.46 -19.67
CA GLY A 265 17.19 5.94 -18.43
C GLY A 265 17.20 6.95 -17.29
N SER A 266 17.54 8.21 -17.60
CA SER A 266 17.52 9.31 -16.64
C SER A 266 16.11 9.60 -16.10
N SER A 267 15.07 9.59 -16.94
CA SER A 267 13.70 9.80 -16.46
C SER A 267 13.23 8.69 -15.52
N LEU A 268 13.52 7.42 -15.85
CA LEU A 268 13.13 6.26 -15.04
C LEU A 268 13.80 6.29 -13.66
N VAL A 269 15.12 6.52 -13.63
CA VAL A 269 15.89 6.61 -12.38
C VAL A 269 15.43 7.81 -11.55
N SER A 270 15.19 8.95 -12.19
CA SER A 270 14.75 10.17 -11.50
C SER A 270 13.38 9.99 -10.84
N TRP A 271 12.41 9.37 -11.52
CA TRP A 271 11.12 9.06 -10.92
C TRP A 271 11.22 8.05 -9.78
N TRP A 272 12.06 7.02 -9.92
CA TRP A 272 12.29 6.04 -8.86
C TRP A 272 12.91 6.68 -7.60
N ILE A 273 13.99 7.46 -7.75
CA ILE A 273 14.62 8.20 -6.65
C ILE A 273 13.60 9.16 -6.02
N GLY A 274 12.83 9.86 -6.84
CA GLY A 274 11.76 10.75 -6.40
C GLY A 274 10.74 10.06 -5.50
N LEU A 275 10.22 8.89 -5.93
CA LEU A 275 9.30 8.08 -5.12
C LEU A 275 9.95 7.61 -3.82
N VAL A 276 11.18 7.09 -3.87
CA VAL A 276 11.91 6.63 -2.68
C VAL A 276 12.08 7.75 -1.67
N LEU A 277 12.54 8.92 -2.10
CA LEU A 277 12.75 10.07 -1.21
C LEU A 277 11.43 10.58 -0.63
N SER A 278 10.35 10.59 -1.42
CA SER A 278 9.01 10.99 -0.95
C SER A 278 8.42 10.04 0.08
N THR A 279 8.88 8.79 0.14
CA THR A 279 8.36 7.74 1.03
C THR A 279 9.36 7.35 2.12
N LEU A 280 10.56 7.94 2.13
CA LEU A 280 11.64 7.62 3.07
C LEU A 280 11.23 7.83 4.54
N TYR A 281 10.31 8.75 4.80
CA TYR A 281 9.78 8.99 6.15
C TYR A 281 9.13 7.73 6.75
N ILE A 282 8.59 6.83 5.93
CA ILE A 282 7.96 5.57 6.37
C ILE A 282 8.97 4.70 7.13
N TRP A 283 10.26 4.77 6.76
CA TRP A 283 11.33 4.05 7.46
C TRP A 283 11.43 4.45 8.93
N PHE A 284 11.11 5.70 9.24
CA PHE A 284 11.21 6.30 10.56
C PHE A 284 9.89 6.31 11.34
N LEU A 285 8.81 5.77 10.78
CA LEU A 285 7.55 5.60 11.50
C LEU A 285 7.75 4.62 12.67
N ASN A 286 7.35 5.05 13.87
CA ASN A 286 7.26 4.20 15.04
C ASN A 286 5.83 3.71 15.16
N THR A 287 5.55 2.54 14.61
CA THR A 287 4.25 1.88 14.72
C THR A 287 4.20 1.00 15.96
N GLU A 288 3.07 0.97 16.67
CA GLU A 288 2.89 0.01 17.76
C GLU A 288 2.59 -1.40 17.23
N ARG A 289 2.92 -2.45 18.00
CA ARG A 289 2.59 -3.83 17.65
C ARG A 289 1.07 -4.00 17.63
N ILE A 290 0.52 -4.62 16.59
CA ILE A 290 -0.94 -4.79 16.39
C ILE A 290 -1.68 -3.45 16.23
N ALA A 291 -1.02 -2.41 15.67
CA ALA A 291 -1.69 -1.18 15.29
C ALA A 291 -2.90 -1.46 14.36
N ARG A 292 -4.00 -0.74 14.57
CA ARG A 292 -5.18 -0.90 13.71
C ARG A 292 -4.84 -0.32 12.33
N THR A 293 -5.35 -0.95 11.28
CA THR A 293 -5.10 -0.52 9.89
C THR A 293 -5.45 0.96 9.64
N LYS A 294 -6.48 1.47 10.33
CA LYS A 294 -6.92 2.87 10.28
C LYS A 294 -5.89 3.87 10.83
N ASP A 295 -5.03 3.41 11.73
CA ASP A 295 -3.98 4.23 12.36
C ASP A 295 -2.71 4.24 11.50
N LEU A 296 -2.58 3.28 10.58
CA LEU A 296 -1.44 3.16 9.69
C LEU A 296 -1.67 3.79 8.31
N PHE A 297 -2.86 3.57 7.74
CA PHE A 297 -3.24 4.07 6.42
C PHE A 297 -4.32 5.15 6.53
N VAL A 298 -4.26 6.14 5.64
CA VAL A 298 -5.29 7.21 5.60
C VAL A 298 -6.60 6.65 5.10
N ARG A 299 -6.56 5.95 3.96
CA ARG A 299 -7.70 5.33 3.29
C ARG A 299 -7.70 3.82 3.52
N ASN A 300 -8.87 3.21 3.69
CA ASN A 300 -8.96 1.74 3.81
C ASN A 300 -8.78 1.03 2.46
N LEU A 301 -9.27 1.65 1.39
CA LEU A 301 -9.20 1.14 0.02
C LEU A 301 -7.84 1.46 -0.61
N TYR A 302 -7.43 0.60 -1.53
CA TYR A 302 -6.21 0.74 -2.32
C TYR A 302 -6.55 0.87 -3.80
N GLU A 303 -5.68 1.53 -4.56
CA GLU A 303 -5.79 1.55 -6.01
C GLU A 303 -5.09 0.31 -6.57
N ALA A 304 -5.87 -0.63 -7.11
CA ALA A 304 -5.35 -1.93 -7.56
C ALA A 304 -4.41 -1.82 -8.77
N ALA A 305 -4.55 -0.78 -9.59
CA ALA A 305 -3.76 -0.60 -10.81
C ALA A 305 -2.25 -0.33 -10.54
N PHE A 306 -1.92 0.24 -9.39
CA PHE A 306 -0.55 0.60 -8.99
C PHE A 306 -0.42 0.44 -7.46
N ILE A 307 -0.52 -0.82 -7.01
CA ILE A 307 -0.62 -1.17 -5.59
C ILE A 307 0.57 -0.68 -4.76
N ASP A 308 1.77 -0.70 -5.34
CA ASP A 308 3.02 -0.31 -4.70
C ASP A 308 3.06 1.20 -4.37
N GLN A 309 2.83 2.06 -5.36
CA GLN A 309 2.73 3.50 -5.13
C GLN A 309 1.52 3.81 -4.25
N SER A 310 0.40 3.11 -4.46
CA SER A 310 -0.83 3.34 -3.67
C SER A 310 -0.65 3.02 -2.20
N MET A 311 0.04 1.96 -1.83
CA MET A 311 0.28 1.60 -0.43
C MET A 311 1.31 2.52 0.23
N LEU A 312 2.37 2.86 -0.48
CA LEU A 312 3.41 3.77 0.02
C LEU A 312 2.82 5.16 0.31
N LEU A 313 2.13 5.76 -0.65
CA LEU A 313 1.57 7.13 -0.52
C LEU A 313 0.38 7.20 0.44
N ASN A 314 -0.32 6.09 0.66
CA ASN A 314 -1.44 5.99 1.61
C ASN A 314 -0.98 5.76 3.07
N SER A 315 0.30 5.49 3.29
CA SER A 315 0.85 5.43 4.65
C SER A 315 0.71 6.80 5.31
N ARG A 316 0.24 6.86 6.57
CA ARG A 316 0.01 8.16 7.22
C ARG A 316 1.31 8.93 7.38
N PHE A 317 1.34 10.14 6.83
CA PHE A 317 2.39 11.12 7.04
C PHE A 317 2.15 11.82 8.38
N GLU A 318 2.45 11.11 9.45
CA GLU A 318 2.53 11.74 10.76
C GLU A 318 3.93 12.36 10.86
N ILE A 319 4.04 13.66 10.55
CA ILE A 319 5.10 14.46 11.18
C ILE A 319 4.94 14.12 12.66
N VAL A 320 5.99 13.62 13.31
CA VAL A 320 6.01 13.38 14.76
C VAL A 320 5.84 14.74 15.44
N LEU A 321 4.60 15.24 15.41
CA LEU A 321 4.05 16.48 15.95
C LEU A 321 3.61 16.24 17.38
N GLN A 322 3.55 14.97 17.79
CA GLN A 322 3.65 14.68 19.20
C GLN A 322 5.09 15.03 19.58
N PRO A 323 5.31 15.98 20.52
CA PRO A 323 6.45 15.83 21.40
C PRO A 323 6.38 14.39 21.95
N ARG A 324 7.44 13.92 22.60
CA ARG A 324 7.19 12.97 23.67
C ARG A 324 6.29 13.70 24.69
N HIS A 325 5.00 13.83 24.43
CA HIS A 325 4.06 13.74 25.52
C HIS A 325 4.42 12.39 26.10
N ASN A 326 4.79 12.41 27.38
CA ASN A 326 4.39 11.33 28.26
C ASN A 326 2.89 11.12 28.01
N ARG A 327 2.52 10.42 26.93
CA ARG A 327 1.38 9.55 26.98
C ARG A 327 1.79 8.64 28.13
N GLU A 328 1.28 8.93 29.32
CA GLU A 328 1.05 7.87 30.29
C GLU A 328 0.51 6.75 29.44
N LYS A 329 1.33 5.73 29.22
CA LYS A 329 0.96 4.62 28.35
C LYS A 329 -0.37 4.16 28.89
N GLU A 330 -1.42 4.31 28.09
CA GLU A 330 -2.75 3.86 28.47
C GLU A 330 -2.57 2.40 28.89
N LYS A 331 -2.72 2.15 30.19
CA LYS A 331 -2.50 0.82 30.73
C LYS A 331 -3.56 -0.07 30.13
N VAL A 332 -3.16 -1.08 29.37
CA VAL A 332 -4.09 -2.04 28.80
C VAL A 332 -4.62 -2.90 29.94
N THR A 333 -5.89 -2.75 30.30
CA THR A 333 -6.52 -3.61 31.29
C THR A 333 -7.03 -4.89 30.63
N ILE A 334 -6.54 -6.04 31.07
CA ILE A 334 -7.01 -7.37 30.69
C ILE A 334 -7.92 -7.87 31.80
N TYR A 335 -9.19 -8.07 31.45
CA TYR A 335 -10.20 -8.66 32.33
C TYR A 335 -10.19 -10.19 32.19
N LEU A 336 -9.88 -10.88 33.28
CA LEU A 336 -9.96 -12.33 33.40
C LEU A 336 -11.29 -12.65 34.10
N CYS A 337 -12.29 -13.04 33.31
CA CYS A 337 -13.61 -13.36 33.84
C CYS A 337 -13.79 -14.87 33.97
N ALA A 338 -14.32 -15.31 35.10
CA ALA A 338 -14.75 -16.68 35.34
C ALA A 338 -16.14 -16.70 35.98
N THR A 339 -16.87 -17.79 35.78
CA THR A 339 -18.14 -18.07 36.45
C THR A 339 -17.96 -19.30 37.35
N MET A 340 -18.56 -19.28 38.54
CA MET A 340 -18.62 -20.41 39.46
C MET A 340 -20.07 -20.66 39.87
N TRP A 341 -20.45 -21.91 40.12
CA TRP A 341 -21.76 -22.26 40.67
C TRP A 341 -21.64 -23.41 41.67
N HIS A 342 -21.62 -24.65 41.15
CA HIS A 342 -21.45 -25.90 41.91
C HIS A 342 -20.10 -26.55 41.65
N GLU A 343 -19.05 -25.73 41.54
CA GLU A 343 -17.68 -26.22 41.36
C GLU A 343 -17.22 -26.97 42.62
N THR A 344 -16.38 -27.98 42.46
CA THR A 344 -15.75 -28.68 43.58
C THR A 344 -14.63 -27.84 44.20
N ALA A 345 -14.26 -28.14 45.45
CA ALA A 345 -13.14 -27.48 46.12
C ALA A 345 -11.84 -27.56 45.29
N ASP A 346 -11.57 -28.68 44.62
CA ASP A 346 -10.40 -28.87 43.76
C ASP A 346 -10.45 -28.01 42.48
N GLU A 347 -11.63 -27.81 41.89
CA GLU A 347 -11.82 -26.96 40.71
C GLU A 347 -11.66 -25.48 41.08
N MET A 348 -12.29 -25.04 42.17
CA MET A 348 -12.09 -23.69 42.72
C MET A 348 -10.61 -23.45 43.05
N MET A 349 -9.95 -24.42 43.68
CA MET A 349 -8.53 -24.37 44.05
C MET A 349 -7.65 -24.17 42.81
N LYS A 350 -7.84 -24.96 41.75
CA LYS A 350 -7.09 -24.81 40.49
C LYS A 350 -7.28 -23.44 39.86
N MET A 351 -8.50 -22.92 39.87
CA MET A 351 -8.80 -21.61 39.29
C MET A 351 -8.12 -20.47 40.07
N ILE A 352 -8.25 -20.48 41.40
CA ILE A 352 -7.62 -19.50 42.29
C ILE A 352 -6.08 -19.58 42.21
N ILE A 353 -5.50 -20.78 42.20
CA ILE A 353 -4.05 -20.98 42.00
C ILE A 353 -3.60 -20.40 40.64
N SER A 354 -4.36 -20.62 39.57
CA SER A 354 -4.04 -20.09 38.24
C SER A 354 -3.96 -18.56 38.25
N MET A 355 -4.93 -17.90 38.89
CA MET A 355 -4.98 -16.45 39.04
C MET A 355 -3.80 -15.91 39.87
N PHE A 356 -3.53 -16.50 41.03
CA PHE A 356 -2.39 -16.06 41.87
C PHE A 356 -1.03 -16.35 41.24
N ARG A 357 -0.89 -17.45 40.49
CA ARG A 357 0.35 -17.72 39.72
C ARG A 357 0.57 -16.64 38.67
N LEU A 358 -0.48 -16.25 37.94
CA LEU A 358 -0.39 -15.19 36.94
C LEU A 358 0.05 -13.86 37.57
N ASP A 359 -0.46 -13.51 38.75
CA ASP A 359 -0.01 -12.34 39.50
C ASP A 359 1.43 -12.47 40.01
N LYS A 360 1.83 -13.64 40.52
CA LYS A 360 3.20 -13.90 41.00
C LYS A 360 4.26 -13.80 39.90
N PHE A 361 3.96 -14.29 38.70
CA PHE A 361 4.87 -14.23 37.55
C PHE A 361 4.90 -12.84 36.89
N ARG A 362 4.14 -11.87 37.42
CA ARG A 362 4.21 -10.49 36.97
C ARG A 362 5.61 -9.92 37.25
N PRO A 363 6.31 -9.37 36.24
CA PRO A 363 7.65 -8.84 36.43
C PRO A 363 7.63 -7.60 37.32
N LYS A 364 8.06 -7.74 38.59
CA LYS A 364 8.10 -6.66 39.60
C LYS A 364 9.05 -5.50 39.27
N LYS A 365 10.01 -5.71 38.36
CA LYS A 365 11.07 -4.75 37.99
C LYS A 365 11.08 -4.33 36.51
N ASN A 366 9.95 -4.43 35.81
CA ASN A 366 9.88 -3.91 34.44
C ASN A 366 9.54 -2.41 34.44
N GLN A 367 10.34 -1.61 33.72
CA GLN A 367 10.07 -0.20 33.40
C GLN A 367 8.79 0.00 32.56
N PHE A 368 8.20 -1.09 32.05
CA PHE A 368 7.04 -1.11 31.17
C PHE A 368 5.93 -1.96 31.79
N ASN A 369 5.26 -1.41 32.82
CA ASN A 369 4.07 -2.02 33.42
C ASN A 369 2.82 -1.59 32.62
N ASP A 370 2.84 -1.92 31.33
CA ASP A 370 1.89 -1.41 30.33
C ASP A 370 0.54 -2.16 30.35
N VAL A 371 0.43 -3.21 31.17
CA VAL A 371 -0.74 -4.09 31.26
C VAL A 371 -1.18 -4.24 32.72
N VAL A 372 -2.48 -4.06 32.97
CA VAL A 372 -3.15 -4.31 34.26
C VAL A 372 -4.01 -5.56 34.09
N PHE A 373 -3.95 -6.49 35.04
CA PHE A 373 -4.84 -7.64 35.07
C PHE A 373 -5.87 -7.42 36.16
N GLU A 374 -7.15 -7.57 35.83
CA GLU A 374 -8.26 -7.55 36.78
C GLU A 374 -9.00 -8.89 36.63
N SER A 375 -9.14 -9.64 37.72
CA SER A 375 -9.79 -10.94 37.69
C SER A 375 -11.14 -10.87 38.39
N HIS A 376 -12.19 -11.26 37.69
CA HIS A 376 -13.57 -11.21 38.15
C HIS A 376 -14.14 -12.62 38.18
N ILE A 377 -14.65 -13.03 39.34
CA ILE A 377 -15.36 -14.30 39.50
C ILE A 377 -16.83 -13.97 39.76
N TYR A 378 -17.69 -14.38 38.84
CA TYR A 378 -19.13 -14.30 39.00
C TYR A 378 -19.64 -15.59 39.62
N PHE A 379 -20.14 -15.50 40.85
CA PHE A 379 -20.65 -16.66 41.58
C PHE A 379 -22.16 -16.73 41.45
N ASP A 380 -22.66 -17.75 40.77
CA ASP A 380 -24.08 -18.00 40.58
C ASP A 380 -24.71 -18.58 41.84
N ASP A 381 -25.92 -18.12 42.16
CA ASP A 381 -26.72 -18.56 43.31
C ASP A 381 -25.99 -18.57 44.67
N ALA A 382 -25.09 -17.60 44.89
CA ALA A 382 -24.20 -17.55 46.06
C ALA A 382 -24.91 -17.33 47.41
N PHE A 383 -26.21 -17.01 47.42
CA PHE A 383 -26.93 -16.61 48.62
C PHE A 383 -28.20 -17.45 48.82
N LEU A 384 -28.39 -17.92 50.04
CA LEU A 384 -29.58 -18.62 50.50
C LEU A 384 -30.32 -17.76 51.53
N THR A 385 -31.62 -17.97 51.67
CA THR A 385 -32.41 -17.33 52.74
C THR A 385 -32.64 -18.34 53.85
N LYS A 386 -32.06 -18.08 55.03
CA LYS A 386 -32.24 -18.91 56.23
C LYS A 386 -32.72 -18.02 57.36
N ASP A 387 -33.82 -18.39 58.02
CA ASP A 387 -34.40 -17.66 59.15
C ASP A 387 -34.64 -16.16 58.87
N ASN A 388 -35.20 -15.84 57.68
CA ASN A 388 -35.43 -14.47 57.21
C ASN A 388 -34.16 -13.61 57.04
N GLN A 389 -32.97 -14.21 57.08
CA GLN A 389 -31.69 -13.57 56.82
C GLN A 389 -31.04 -14.14 55.56
N ARG A 390 -30.29 -13.28 54.86
CA ARG A 390 -29.56 -13.66 53.64
C ARG A 390 -28.18 -14.17 54.02
N CYS A 391 -27.97 -15.47 53.88
CA CYS A 391 -26.74 -16.17 54.19
C CYS A 391 -26.01 -16.59 52.90
N VAL A 392 -24.71 -16.83 52.99
CA VAL A 392 -23.91 -17.35 51.88
C VAL A 392 -24.17 -18.86 51.76
N ASN A 393 -24.13 -19.40 50.53
CA ASN A 393 -24.29 -20.83 50.31
C ASN A 393 -23.00 -21.62 50.61
N GLU A 394 -23.10 -22.94 50.78
CA GLU A 394 -21.95 -23.81 51.11
C GLU A 394 -20.80 -23.72 50.08
N TYR A 395 -21.14 -23.52 48.80
CA TYR A 395 -20.16 -23.41 47.71
C TYR A 395 -19.36 -22.11 47.78
N ALA A 396 -20.00 -21.00 48.14
CA ALA A 396 -19.34 -19.71 48.32
C ALA A 396 -18.58 -19.67 49.65
N GLU A 397 -19.02 -20.37 50.70
CA GLU A 397 -18.20 -20.63 51.90
C GLU A 397 -16.95 -21.44 51.55
N THR A 398 -17.09 -22.48 50.72
CA THR A 398 -15.98 -23.29 50.20
C THR A 398 -15.01 -22.42 49.41
N LEU A 399 -15.48 -21.51 48.57
CA LEU A 399 -14.62 -20.58 47.84
C LEU A 399 -13.80 -19.68 48.79
N VAL A 400 -14.41 -19.13 49.83
CA VAL A 400 -13.71 -18.30 50.82
C VAL A 400 -12.61 -19.11 51.51
N GLU A 401 -12.89 -20.36 51.87
CA GLU A 401 -11.90 -21.24 52.48
C GLU A 401 -10.77 -21.60 51.50
N VAL A 402 -11.09 -21.89 50.23
CA VAL A 402 -10.08 -22.11 49.18
C VAL A 402 -9.20 -20.88 49.00
N ILE A 403 -9.76 -19.67 48.95
CA ILE A 403 -8.99 -18.43 48.84
C ILE A 403 -8.06 -18.27 50.04
N ARG A 404 -8.54 -18.56 51.26
CA ARG A 404 -7.74 -18.53 52.48
C ARG A 404 -6.58 -19.52 52.44
N GLN A 405 -6.83 -20.73 51.95
CA GLN A 405 -5.82 -21.79 51.82
C GLN A 405 -4.75 -21.48 50.77
N VAL A 406 -5.12 -20.83 49.65
CA VAL A 406 -4.16 -20.48 48.59
C VAL A 406 -3.36 -19.22 48.92
N TYR A 407 -3.95 -18.29 49.67
CA TYR A 407 -3.33 -17.00 49.99
C TYR A 407 -2.33 -17.08 51.16
N MET A 408 -2.59 -17.94 52.16
CA MET A 408 -1.62 -18.25 53.23
C MET A 408 -0.46 -19.08 52.69
#